data_AF-G5J6S2-F1
#
_entry.id   AF-G5J6S2-F1
#
_cell.length_a   1.000
_cell.length_b   1.000
_cell.length_c   1.000
_cell.angle_alpha   90.00
_cell.angle_beta   90.00
_cell.angle_gamma   90.00
#
_symmetry.space_group_name_H-M   'P 1'
#
loop_
_entity.id
_entity.type
_entity.pdbx_description
1 polymer ?
#
loop_
_entity_poly.entity_id
_entity_poly.type
_entity_poly.pdbx_seq_one_letter_code
_entity_poly.pdbx_strand_id
1 'polypeptide(L)'
;MSKIYVLLFNARTENEGIHTVQMGDRNKILMFESEDDALRYALLLEAQDFPTPTVEPFDADEIEEFCRQADYDWELIAAGELAIPPEQNVEDVNWGEEEEPPKATESEPTASEMSSEQLEQMRRKFEGLL
;
A
#
# COMPACT_ATOMS: atom_id res chain seq x y z
N MET A 1 -23.21 -9.74 -13.25
CA MET A 1 -21.99 -9.43 -12.48
C MET A 1 -22.41 -8.65 -11.26
N SER A 2 -21.91 -9.05 -10.09
CA SER A 2 -22.08 -8.35 -8.82
C SER A 2 -20.97 -7.31 -8.73
N LYS A 3 -21.35 -6.05 -8.53
CA LYS A 3 -20.37 -4.99 -8.26
C LYS A 3 -19.86 -5.14 -6.83
N ILE A 4 -18.56 -5.01 -6.67
CA ILE A 4 -17.88 -4.92 -5.37
C ILE A 4 -17.13 -3.60 -5.32
N TYR A 5 -16.71 -3.22 -4.12
CA TYR A 5 -15.97 -2.00 -3.85
C TYR A 5 -14.61 -2.36 -3.26
N VAL A 6 -13.55 -1.78 -3.80
CA VAL A 6 -12.17 -1.94 -3.30
C VAL A 6 -11.56 -0.56 -3.04
N LEU A 7 -10.48 -0.54 -2.29
CA LEU A 7 -9.77 0.68 -1.93
C LEU A 7 -8.52 0.81 -2.80
N LEU A 8 -8.37 1.97 -3.44
CA LEU A 8 -7.21 2.32 -4.25
C LEU A 8 -6.45 3.49 -3.63
N PHE A 9 -5.13 3.46 -3.70
CA PHE A 9 -4.26 4.61 -3.44
C PHE A 9 -3.80 5.23 -4.75
N ASN A 10 -3.65 6.55 -4.76
CA ASN A 10 -3.26 7.34 -5.92
C ASN A 10 -4.12 7.06 -7.17
N ALA A 11 -5.43 6.89 -6.98
CA ALA A 11 -6.35 6.57 -8.05
C ALA A 11 -6.26 7.59 -9.21
N ARG A 12 -6.31 7.09 -10.45
CA ARG A 12 -6.23 7.87 -11.70
C ARG A 12 -4.89 8.57 -11.92
N THR A 13 -3.82 7.99 -11.38
CA THR A 13 -2.43 8.45 -11.59
C THR A 13 -1.56 7.31 -12.13
N GLU A 14 -0.31 7.61 -12.47
CA GLU A 14 0.64 6.59 -12.94
C GLU A 14 1.11 5.63 -11.83
N ASN A 15 0.96 6.02 -10.56
CA ASN A 15 1.33 5.21 -9.38
C ASN A 15 0.08 4.71 -8.62
N GLU A 16 -0.98 4.36 -9.36
CA GLU A 16 -2.18 3.75 -8.79
C GLU A 16 -1.87 2.35 -8.22
N GLY A 17 -2.39 2.07 -7.02
CA GLY A 17 -2.22 0.78 -6.37
C GLY A 17 -3.45 0.36 -5.59
N ILE A 18 -3.75 -0.94 -5.60
CA ILE A 18 -4.85 -1.52 -4.80
C ILE A 18 -4.38 -1.79 -3.38
N HIS A 19 -5.21 -1.44 -2.40
CA HIS A 19 -4.90 -1.71 -0.99
C HIS A 19 -5.00 -3.21 -0.70
N THR A 20 -3.95 -3.74 -0.08
CA THR A 20 -3.89 -5.12 0.43
C THR A 20 -3.70 -5.14 1.93
N VAL A 21 -4.27 -6.14 2.59
CA VAL A 21 -4.06 -6.45 4.00
C VAL A 21 -3.18 -7.68 4.10
N GLN A 22 -2.08 -7.59 4.87
CA GLN A 22 -1.24 -8.74 5.15
C GLN A 22 -1.86 -9.57 6.29
N MET A 23 -2.10 -10.86 6.04
CA MET A 23 -2.55 -11.82 7.04
C MET A 23 -1.61 -13.02 7.05
N GLY A 24 -0.70 -13.04 8.03
CA GLY A 24 0.39 -14.02 8.06
C GLY A 24 1.39 -13.74 6.95
N ASP A 25 1.62 -14.71 6.06
CA ASP A 25 2.54 -14.64 4.91
C ASP A 25 1.82 -14.31 3.59
N ARG A 26 0.51 -14.05 3.63
CA ARG A 26 -0.31 -13.77 2.44
C ARG A 26 -0.82 -12.34 2.44
N ASN A 27 -0.84 -11.74 1.26
CA ASN A 27 -1.50 -10.45 1.01
C ASN A 27 -2.90 -10.70 0.46
N LYS A 28 -3.88 -9.99 1.01
CA LYS A 28 -5.28 -10.12 0.65
C LYS A 28 -5.89 -8.82 0.18
N ILE A 29 -6.70 -8.86 -0.86
CA ILE A 29 -7.58 -7.76 -1.24
C ILE A 29 -8.93 -7.94 -0.56
N LEU A 30 -9.41 -6.91 0.13
CA LEU A 30 -10.76 -6.88 0.69
C LEU A 30 -11.74 -6.34 -0.36
N MET A 31 -12.73 -7.16 -0.73
CA MET A 31 -13.81 -6.82 -1.64
C MET A 31 -15.08 -6.57 -0.82
N PHE A 32 -15.62 -5.35 -0.84
CA PHE A 32 -16.82 -5.01 -0.07
C PHE A 32 -18.06 -5.09 -0.96
N GLU A 33 -19.14 -5.71 -0.48
CA GLU A 33 -20.45 -5.67 -1.18
C GLU A 33 -21.12 -4.28 -1.08
N SER A 34 -20.77 -3.50 -0.04
CA SER A 34 -21.35 -2.20 0.27
C SER A 34 -20.31 -1.08 0.20
N GLU A 35 -20.62 -0.02 -0.55
CA GLU A 35 -19.79 1.19 -0.63
C GLU A 35 -19.59 1.85 0.74
N ASP A 36 -20.65 1.91 1.55
CA ASP A 36 -20.61 2.51 2.89
C ASP A 36 -19.64 1.76 3.82
N ASP A 37 -19.53 0.43 3.65
CA ASP A 37 -18.61 -0.38 4.46
C ASP A 37 -17.15 -0.19 4.01
N ALA A 38 -16.92 -0.07 2.71
CA ALA A 38 -15.62 0.29 2.15
C ALA A 38 -15.17 1.69 2.61
N LEU A 39 -16.07 2.68 2.59
CA LEU A 39 -15.80 4.04 3.07
C LEU A 39 -15.49 4.06 4.57
N ARG A 40 -16.22 3.26 5.35
CA ARG A 40 -15.95 3.12 6.78
C ARG A 40 -14.57 2.50 7.03
N TYR A 41 -14.19 1.49 6.26
CA TYR A 41 -12.85 0.91 6.34
C TYR A 41 -11.76 1.91 5.93
N ALA A 42 -11.99 2.70 4.87
CA ALA A 42 -11.10 3.79 4.45
C ALA A 42 -10.81 4.79 5.59
N LEU A 43 -11.86 5.21 6.32
CA LEU A 43 -11.71 6.09 7.48
C LEU A 43 -10.85 5.47 8.60
N LEU A 44 -10.93 4.15 8.80
CA LEU A 44 -10.10 3.45 9.78
C LEU A 44 -8.63 3.39 9.36
N LEU A 45 -8.34 3.33 8.05
CA LEU A 45 -6.98 3.44 7.54
C LEU A 45 -6.41 4.85 7.72
N GLU A 46 -7.17 5.88 7.40
CA GLU A 46 -6.75 7.28 7.63
C GLU A 46 -6.45 7.55 9.11
N ALA A 47 -7.23 6.97 10.02
CA ALA A 47 -6.99 7.07 11.46
C ALA A 47 -5.67 6.42 11.92
N GLN A 48 -5.05 5.60 11.08
CA GLN A 48 -3.74 4.98 11.29
C GLN A 48 -2.64 5.65 10.45
N ASP A 49 -2.84 6.92 10.08
CA ASP A 49 -1.92 7.75 9.31
C ASP A 49 -1.60 7.22 7.89
N PHE A 50 -2.45 6.34 7.32
CA PHE A 50 -2.37 6.03 5.89
C PHE A 50 -2.85 7.22 5.04
N PRO A 51 -2.39 7.31 3.77
CA PRO A 51 -3.01 8.19 2.79
C PRO A 51 -4.53 7.95 2.71
N THR A 52 -5.29 8.92 2.22
CA THR A 52 -6.73 8.72 1.93
C THR A 52 -6.90 7.78 0.74
N PRO A 53 -7.48 6.58 0.90
CA PRO A 53 -7.80 5.72 -0.23
C PRO A 53 -9.07 6.22 -0.93
N THR A 54 -9.18 5.94 -2.22
CA THR A 54 -10.39 6.13 -3.01
C THR A 54 -11.14 4.81 -3.09
N VAL A 55 -12.43 4.81 -2.73
CA VAL A 55 -13.31 3.66 -2.93
C VAL A 55 -13.79 3.67 -4.38
N GLU A 56 -13.51 2.60 -5.12
CA GLU A 56 -13.92 2.47 -6.52
C GLU A 56 -14.67 1.15 -6.75
N PRO A 57 -15.73 1.15 -7.60
CA PRO A 57 -16.48 -0.05 -7.92
C PRO A 57 -15.79 -0.88 -9.01
N PHE A 58 -15.71 -2.19 -8.79
CA PHE A 58 -15.18 -3.16 -9.75
C PHE A 58 -16.14 -4.34 -9.93
N ASP A 59 -15.95 -5.09 -11.02
CA ASP A 59 -16.56 -6.41 -11.16
C ASP A 59 -15.75 -7.43 -10.35
N ALA A 60 -16.42 -8.26 -9.55
CA ALA A 60 -15.74 -9.24 -8.69
C ALA A 60 -14.81 -10.18 -9.49
N ASP A 61 -15.26 -10.63 -10.67
CA ASP A 61 -14.51 -11.53 -11.54
C ASP A 61 -13.15 -10.92 -11.98
N GLU A 62 -13.09 -9.59 -12.17
CA GLU A 62 -11.88 -8.87 -12.57
C GLU A 62 -10.85 -8.85 -11.44
N ILE A 63 -11.28 -8.56 -10.21
CA ILE A 63 -10.39 -8.58 -9.04
C ILE A 63 -9.93 -10.01 -8.74
N GLU A 64 -10.81 -11.01 -8.86
CA GLU A 64 -10.39 -12.41 -8.69
C GLU A 64 -9.35 -12.84 -9.72
N GLU A 65 -9.50 -12.44 -10.98
CA GLU A 65 -8.51 -12.72 -12.02
C GLU A 65 -7.18 -12.03 -11.72
N PHE A 66 -7.20 -10.76 -11.32
CA PHE A 66 -6.01 -10.02 -10.88
C PHE A 66 -5.30 -10.74 -9.73
N CYS A 67 -6.04 -11.14 -8.69
CA CYS A 67 -5.47 -11.83 -7.53
C CYS A 67 -4.78 -13.14 -7.92
N ARG A 68 -5.38 -13.92 -8.83
CA ARG A 68 -4.77 -15.18 -9.32
C ARG A 68 -3.50 -14.95 -10.11
N GLN A 69 -3.40 -13.84 -10.86
CA GLN A 69 -2.20 -13.51 -11.63
C GLN A 69 -1.06 -13.00 -10.73
N ALA A 70 -1.39 -12.25 -9.68
CA ALA A 70 -0.43 -11.63 -8.76
C ALA A 70 -0.11 -12.50 -7.52
N ASP A 71 -0.67 -13.70 -7.40
CA ASP A 71 -0.61 -14.58 -6.21
C ASP A 71 -1.07 -13.91 -4.91
N TYR A 72 -2.15 -13.13 -5.01
CA TYR A 72 -2.88 -12.63 -3.84
C TYR A 72 -4.09 -13.49 -3.53
N ASP A 73 -4.47 -13.49 -2.26
CA ASP A 73 -5.78 -13.98 -1.87
C ASP A 73 -6.78 -12.81 -1.88
N TRP A 74 -8.06 -13.13 -1.75
CA TRP A 74 -9.11 -12.13 -1.60
C TRP A 74 -10.13 -12.57 -0.56
N GLU A 75 -10.84 -11.60 -0.02
CA GLU A 75 -11.90 -11.82 0.95
C GLU A 75 -13.10 -10.94 0.62
N LEU A 76 -14.28 -11.56 0.51
CA LEU A 76 -15.53 -10.85 0.29
C LEU A 76 -16.15 -10.49 1.64
N ILE A 77 -16.30 -9.19 1.88
CA ILE A 77 -16.93 -8.63 3.08
C ILE A 77 -18.39 -8.35 2.76
N ALA A 78 -19.28 -9.07 3.43
CA ALA A 78 -20.72 -8.93 3.21
C ALA A 78 -21.24 -7.57 3.67
N ALA A 79 -22.34 -7.09 3.09
CA ALA A 79 -22.92 -5.82 3.50
C ALA A 79 -23.30 -5.82 5.01
N GLY A 80 -22.81 -4.81 5.74
CA GLY A 80 -22.98 -4.66 7.19
C GLY A 80 -21.95 -5.42 8.03
N GLU A 81 -21.04 -6.17 7.42
CA GLU A 81 -19.94 -6.84 8.12
C GLU A 81 -18.87 -5.84 8.58
N LEU A 82 -18.25 -6.12 9.72
CA LEU A 82 -17.24 -5.27 10.32
C LEU A 82 -15.84 -5.78 9.96
N ALA A 83 -15.21 -5.17 8.96
CA ALA A 83 -13.78 -5.31 8.71
C ALA A 83 -13.01 -4.26 9.53
N ILE A 84 -11.96 -4.68 10.23
CA ILE A 84 -11.05 -3.80 10.99
C ILE A 84 -9.64 -3.98 10.42
N PRO A 85 -8.97 -2.90 9.98
CA PRO A 85 -7.59 -2.98 9.53
C PRO A 85 -6.66 -3.45 10.67
N PRO A 86 -5.59 -4.21 10.36
CA PRO A 86 -4.60 -4.61 11.36
C PRO A 86 -3.90 -3.37 11.94
N GLU A 87 -3.50 -3.45 13.22
CA GLU A 87 -2.84 -2.34 13.93
C GLU A 87 -1.37 -2.12 13.51
N GLN A 88 -0.79 -3.06 12.75
CA GLN A 88 0.60 -3.01 12.30
C GLN A 88 0.64 -2.81 10.79
N ASN A 89 1.30 -1.73 10.37
CA ASN A 89 1.52 -1.41 8.97
C ASN A 89 2.79 -2.13 8.50
N VAL A 90 2.79 -2.63 7.26
CA VAL A 90 4.02 -3.10 6.62
C VAL A 90 4.81 -1.86 6.21
N GLU A 91 6.04 -1.72 6.72
CA GLU A 91 6.88 -0.53 6.48
C GLU A 91 7.39 -0.45 5.03
N ASP A 92 7.35 -1.57 4.30
CA ASP A 92 7.84 -1.70 2.92
C ASP A 92 6.66 -1.75 1.94
N VAL A 93 6.27 -0.58 1.40
CA VAL A 93 5.17 -0.40 0.44
C VAL A 93 5.65 -0.29 -1.01
N ASN A 94 6.74 -0.97 -1.35
CA ASN A 94 7.32 -0.93 -2.69
C ASN A 94 6.57 -1.86 -3.66
N TRP A 95 5.36 -1.44 -4.04
CA TRP A 95 4.59 -2.08 -5.10
C TRP A 95 5.05 -1.56 -6.47
N GLY A 96 6.14 -2.12 -6.99
CA GLY A 96 6.64 -1.71 -8.31
C GLY A 96 7.99 -2.26 -8.77
N GLU A 97 8.72 -3.01 -7.95
CA GLU A 97 10.00 -3.57 -8.40
C GLU A 97 9.84 -5.05 -8.70
N GLU A 98 9.89 -5.36 -10.00
CA GLU A 98 10.11 -6.71 -10.52
C GLU A 98 11.16 -7.42 -9.64
N GLU A 99 10.89 -8.66 -9.24
CA GLU A 99 11.86 -9.48 -8.50
C GLU A 99 13.14 -9.66 -9.33
N GLU A 100 14.09 -8.73 -9.19
CA GLU A 100 15.47 -9.00 -9.61
C GLU A 100 16.07 -10.01 -8.63
N PRO A 101 16.71 -11.07 -9.13
CA PRO A 101 17.27 -12.13 -8.28
C PRO A 101 18.30 -11.55 -7.30
N PRO A 102 18.49 -12.17 -6.12
CA PRO A 102 19.24 -11.56 -5.03
C PRO A 102 20.69 -11.36 -5.45
N LYS A 103 21.05 -10.10 -5.72
CA LYS A 103 22.45 -9.70 -5.90
C LYS A 103 22.98 -9.29 -4.54
N ALA A 104 23.99 -10.04 -4.11
CA ALA A 104 24.68 -9.90 -2.85
C ALA A 104 25.02 -8.45 -2.48
N THR A 105 24.57 -8.06 -1.29
CA THR A 105 25.33 -7.36 -0.24
C THR A 105 26.13 -6.13 -0.67
N GLU A 106 25.54 -4.94 -0.56
CA GLU A 106 26.30 -3.72 -0.24
C GLU A 106 25.53 -2.92 0.83
N SER A 107 26.23 -2.62 1.91
CA SER A 107 25.72 -1.99 3.12
C SER A 107 25.52 -0.49 2.89
N GLU A 108 24.33 0.04 3.20
CA GLU A 108 24.17 1.48 3.37
C GLU A 108 24.87 1.95 4.66
N PRO A 109 25.65 3.03 4.65
CA PRO A 109 26.23 3.56 5.87
C PRO A 109 25.12 4.25 6.69
N THR A 110 24.92 3.78 7.91
CA THR A 110 24.07 4.45 8.90
C THR A 110 24.59 5.86 9.20
N ALA A 111 23.69 6.80 9.54
CA ALA A 111 23.98 8.22 9.81
C ALA A 111 25.07 8.49 10.88
N SER A 112 25.53 7.46 11.58
CA SER A 112 26.64 7.54 12.55
C SER A 112 28.04 7.48 11.91
N GLU A 113 28.15 7.17 10.61
CA GLU A 113 29.43 7.01 9.88
C GLU A 113 29.70 8.12 8.83
N MET A 114 28.88 9.16 8.78
CA MET A 114 29.12 10.27 7.85
C MET A 114 30.30 11.12 8.33
N SER A 115 31.27 11.37 7.45
CA SER A 115 32.41 12.23 7.79
C SER A 115 31.97 13.69 7.93
N SER A 116 32.66 14.48 8.76
CA SER A 116 32.35 15.90 8.96
C SER A 116 32.35 16.71 7.67
N GLU A 117 33.14 16.27 6.68
CA GLU A 117 33.24 16.89 5.36
C GLU A 117 31.97 16.67 4.51
N GLN A 118 31.33 15.49 4.63
CA GLN A 118 30.08 15.19 3.94
C GLN A 118 28.91 15.98 4.53
N LEU A 119 28.89 16.18 5.85
CA LEU A 119 27.90 17.02 6.53
C LEU A 119 28.01 18.50 6.11
N GLU A 120 29.24 19.01 5.92
CA GLU A 120 29.47 20.37 5.43
C GLU A 120 29.04 20.57 3.98
N GLN A 121 29.25 19.56 3.12
CA GLN A 121 28.73 19.57 1.75
C GLN A 121 27.20 19.60 1.72
N MET A 122 26.54 18.82 2.57
CA MET A 122 25.07 18.80 2.65
C MET A 122 24.51 20.16 3.09
N ARG A 123 25.10 20.78 4.12
CA ARG A 123 24.68 22.10 4.62
C ARG A 123 24.78 23.19 3.56
N ARG A 124 25.91 23.24 2.82
CA ARG A 124 26.10 24.25 1.75
C ARG A 124 25.10 24.10 0.61
N LYS A 125 24.69 22.87 0.31
CA LYS A 125 23.70 22.60 -0.74
C LYS A 125 22.31 23.13 -0.37
N PHE A 126 21.95 23.08 0.92
CA PHE A 126 20.68 23.62 1.43
C PHE A 126 20.69 25.13 1.67
N GLU A 127 21.84 25.74 2.02
CA GLU A 127 21.97 27.21 2.14
C GLU A 127 21.88 27.95 0.78
N GLY A 128 21.99 27.25 -0.35
CA GLY A 128 21.84 27.82 -1.70
C GLY A 128 20.40 27.85 -2.24
N LEU A 129 19.41 27.46 -1.43
CA LEU A 129 18.00 27.35 -1.84
C LEU A 129 17.07 28.36 -1.12
N LEU A 130 17.64 29.41 -0.50
CA LEU A 130 16.93 30.55 0.09
C LEU A 130 17.30 31.88 -0.59
#